data_AF-A0AA41T2P3-F1
#
_entry.id   AF-A0AA41T2P3-F1
#
_cell.length_a   1.000
_cell.length_b   1.000
_cell.length_c   1.000
_cell.angle_alpha   90.00
_cell.angle_beta   90.00
_cell.angle_gamma   90.00
#
_symmetry.space_group_name_H-M   'P 1'
#
loop_
_entity.id
_entity.type
_entity.pdbx_description
1 polymer ?
#
loop_
_entity_poly.entity_id
_entity_poly.type
_entity_poly.pdbx_seq_one_letter_code
_entity_poly.pdbx_strand_id
1 'polypeptide(L)'
;MPEQQLLKPTEWSCCDYFWADKKDPQGNGTVAGFELLLQKQLKGKHMQKEMSEFVRERIKIEEEYAENLAKLSQDSLAAQEEGSLGEAWAQVKKSLADEAEVHLKFSAKLHSKVKKPLMNFRENFKKDMKKCDHHIADLRKQLASRDASVEKARKALTEQQRDLEMKTQQLEIKLSNKTKEDIQKAPRKSTQAGDDLMCWVDLYNQAKVQVV
;
A
#
# COMPACT_ATOMS: atom_id res chain seq x y z
N MET A 1 21.46 -19.43 10.43
CA MET A 1 20.52 -18.34 10.77
C MET A 1 19.79 -18.78 12.02
N PRO A 2 19.76 -17.98 13.10
CA PRO A 2 18.87 -18.27 14.24
C PRO A 2 17.43 -18.38 13.73
N GLU A 3 16.67 -19.35 14.22
CA GLU A 3 15.26 -19.47 13.86
C GLU A 3 14.47 -18.31 14.48
N GLN A 4 13.94 -17.43 13.64
CA GLN A 4 13.01 -16.39 14.06
C GLN A 4 11.59 -16.89 13.80
N GLN A 5 10.79 -17.00 14.85
CA GLN A 5 9.37 -17.34 14.72
C GLN A 5 8.61 -16.20 14.04
N LEU A 6 7.68 -16.56 13.16
CA LEU A 6 6.76 -15.61 12.54
C LEU A 6 5.82 -15.01 13.59
N LEU A 7 5.41 -13.76 13.40
CA LEU A 7 4.41 -13.12 14.26
C LEU A 7 3.06 -13.83 14.17
N LYS A 8 2.71 -14.31 12.97
CA LYS A 8 1.51 -15.11 12.72
C LYS A 8 1.85 -16.41 11.98
N PRO A 9 2.26 -17.47 12.70
CA PRO A 9 2.86 -18.67 12.09
C PRO A 9 1.91 -19.48 11.20
N THR A 10 0.59 -19.31 11.35
CA THR A 10 -0.42 -20.02 10.56
C THR A 10 -1.03 -19.17 9.43
N GLU A 11 -0.60 -17.91 9.28
CA GLU A 11 -1.15 -16.97 8.32
C GLU A 11 -0.06 -16.41 7.39
N TRP A 12 -0.40 -16.21 6.12
CA TRP A 12 0.43 -15.44 5.19
C TRP A 12 0.23 -13.95 5.43
N SER A 13 0.69 -13.47 6.59
CA SER A 13 0.39 -12.13 7.07
C SER A 13 1.28 -11.06 6.42
N CYS A 14 0.70 -9.90 6.10
CA CYS A 14 1.48 -8.78 5.57
C CYS A 14 2.60 -8.33 6.52
N CYS A 15 2.42 -8.51 7.83
CA CYS A 15 3.42 -8.18 8.85
C CYS A 15 4.59 -9.17 8.92
N ASP A 16 4.57 -10.29 8.18
CA ASP A 16 5.65 -11.28 8.22
C ASP A 16 6.50 -11.26 6.95
N TYR A 17 5.92 -10.89 5.81
CA TYR A 17 6.54 -11.14 4.48
C TYR A 17 6.92 -9.89 3.67
N PHE A 18 6.74 -8.67 4.21
CA PHE A 18 6.97 -7.42 3.47
C PHE A 18 8.04 -6.50 4.09
N TRP A 19 8.97 -7.07 4.87
CA TRP A 19 10.05 -6.33 5.52
C TRP A 19 11.17 -5.93 4.55
N ALA A 20 11.59 -6.84 3.69
CA ALA A 20 12.67 -6.62 2.75
C ALA A 20 12.19 -5.81 1.53
N ASP A 21 13.04 -4.90 1.07
CA ASP A 21 12.79 -4.18 -0.17
C ASP A 21 12.97 -5.13 -1.37
N LYS A 22 12.02 -5.07 -2.30
CA LYS A 22 12.02 -5.86 -3.52
C LYS A 22 12.95 -5.21 -4.54
N LYS A 23 13.93 -5.97 -5.04
CA LYS A 23 14.78 -5.54 -6.16
C LYS A 23 13.99 -5.56 -7.47
N ASP A 24 14.15 -4.53 -8.28
CA ASP A 24 13.66 -4.50 -9.65
C ASP A 24 14.36 -5.62 -10.46
N PRO A 25 13.63 -6.49 -11.18
CA PRO A 25 14.21 -7.47 -12.10
C PRO A 25 15.18 -6.88 -13.13
N GLN A 26 14.99 -5.61 -13.51
CA GLN A 26 15.83 -4.90 -14.47
C GLN A 26 17.02 -4.18 -13.81
N GLY A 27 17.18 -4.27 -12.48
CA GLY A 27 18.33 -3.73 -11.75
C GLY A 27 18.30 -2.22 -11.49
N ASN A 28 17.23 -1.52 -11.88
CA ASN A 28 17.15 -0.06 -11.82
C ASN A 28 16.81 0.52 -10.44
N GLY A 29 16.55 -0.32 -9.42
CA GLY A 29 16.28 0.15 -8.06
C GLY A 29 15.68 -0.89 -7.13
N THR A 30 15.31 -0.45 -5.93
CA THR A 30 14.60 -1.22 -4.91
C THR A 30 13.29 -0.55 -4.56
N VAL A 31 12.23 -1.34 -4.40
CA VAL A 31 10.89 -0.89 -3.99
C VAL A 31 10.61 -1.42 -2.59
N ALA A 32 10.15 -0.55 -1.71
CA ALA A 32 9.74 -0.91 -0.36
C ALA A 32 8.72 -2.06 -0.35
N GLY A 33 8.86 -3.04 0.55
CA GLY A 33 7.84 -4.08 0.71
C GLY A 33 6.46 -3.49 1.03
N PHE A 34 6.40 -2.43 1.86
CA PHE A 34 5.17 -1.69 2.14
C PHE A 34 4.54 -1.04 0.90
N GLU A 35 5.35 -0.54 -0.04
CA GLU A 35 4.86 0.05 -1.29
C GLU A 35 4.10 -0.98 -2.13
N LEU A 36 4.51 -2.25 -2.11
CA LEU A 36 3.77 -3.33 -2.78
C LEU A 36 2.38 -3.53 -2.16
N LEU A 37 2.25 -3.41 -0.84
CA LEU A 37 0.96 -3.48 -0.15
C LEU A 37 0.08 -2.29 -0.51
N LEU A 38 0.65 -1.09 -0.57
CA LEU A 38 -0.04 0.13 -0.99
C LEU A 38 -0.57 0.00 -2.43
N GLN A 39 0.26 -0.48 -3.36
CA GLN A 39 -0.13 -0.73 -4.74
C GLN A 39 -1.25 -1.77 -4.83
N LYS A 40 -1.18 -2.85 -4.02
CA LYS A 40 -2.25 -3.85 -3.95
C LYS A 40 -3.57 -3.24 -3.49
N GLN A 41 -3.55 -2.37 -2.49
CA GLN A 41 -4.72 -1.64 -2.00
C GLN A 41 -5.31 -0.71 -3.07
N LEU A 42 -4.47 0.08 -3.75
CA LEU A 42 -4.89 0.96 -4.84
C LEU A 42 -5.47 0.18 -6.03
N LYS A 43 -4.87 -0.95 -6.39
CA LYS A 43 -5.40 -1.86 -7.41
C LYS A 43 -6.76 -2.43 -7.01
N GLY A 44 -6.96 -2.75 -5.72
CA GLY A 44 -8.27 -3.15 -5.19
C GLY A 44 -9.34 -2.09 -5.43
N LYS A 45 -9.03 -0.82 -5.14
CA LYS A 45 -9.96 0.30 -5.40
C LYS A 45 -10.24 0.50 -6.90
N HIS A 46 -9.24 0.28 -7.75
CA HIS A 46 -9.42 0.32 -9.20
C HIS A 46 -10.35 -0.79 -9.68
N MET A 47 -10.13 -2.03 -9.24
CA MET A 47 -10.95 -3.19 -9.60
C MET A 47 -12.42 -3.00 -9.19
N GLN A 48 -12.65 -2.44 -8.01
CA GLN A 48 -13.99 -2.04 -7.55
C GLN A 48 -14.68 -1.04 -8.50
N LYS A 49 -13.92 -0.08 -9.06
CA LYS A 49 -14.44 0.87 -10.05
C LYS A 49 -14.84 0.16 -11.34
N GLU A 50 -13.99 -0.73 -11.84
CA GLU A 50 -14.27 -1.54 -13.05
C GLU A 50 -15.50 -2.43 -12.85
N MET A 51 -15.65 -3.07 -11.68
CA MET A 51 -16.85 -3.83 -11.33
C MET A 51 -18.11 -2.95 -11.37
N SER A 52 -18.04 -1.73 -10.86
CA SER A 52 -19.16 -0.79 -10.94
C SER A 52 -19.46 -0.36 -12.38
N GLU A 53 -18.46 -0.20 -13.22
CA GLU A 53 -18.63 0.14 -14.64
C GLU A 53 -19.27 -1.01 -15.41
N PHE A 54 -18.87 -2.25 -15.12
CA PHE A 54 -19.52 -3.44 -15.66
C PHE A 54 -21.02 -3.49 -15.30
N VAL A 55 -21.36 -3.25 -14.03
CA VAL A 55 -22.78 -3.20 -13.60
C VAL A 55 -23.53 -2.05 -14.27
N ARG A 56 -22.87 -0.92 -14.56
CA ARG A 56 -23.48 0.19 -15.32
C ARG A 56 -23.83 -0.24 -16.75
N GLU A 57 -22.95 -0.95 -17.44
CA GLU A 57 -23.26 -1.44 -18.78
C GLU A 57 -24.38 -2.49 -18.75
N ARG A 58 -24.40 -3.38 -17.74
CA ARG A 58 -25.55 -4.27 -17.53
C ARG A 58 -26.85 -3.52 -17.32
N ILE A 59 -26.86 -2.45 -16.52
CA ILE A 59 -28.05 -1.60 -16.31
C ILE A 59 -28.57 -1.04 -17.64
N LYS A 60 -27.69 -0.51 -18.50
CA LYS A 60 -28.11 0.02 -19.81
C LYS A 60 -28.75 -1.05 -20.70
N ILE A 61 -28.21 -2.26 -20.70
CA ILE A 61 -28.78 -3.39 -21.46
C ILE A 61 -30.20 -3.71 -20.96
N GLU A 62 -30.41 -3.72 -19.65
CA GLU A 62 -31.74 -3.96 -19.06
C GLU A 62 -32.71 -2.81 -19.38
N GLU A 63 -32.24 -1.56 -19.38
CA GLU A 63 -33.04 -0.39 -19.73
C GLU A 63 -33.48 -0.42 -21.20
N GLU A 64 -32.57 -0.72 -22.12
CA GLU A 64 -32.87 -0.86 -23.56
C GLU A 64 -33.81 -2.04 -23.84
N TYR A 65 -33.62 -3.17 -23.14
CA TYR A 65 -34.51 -4.32 -23.26
C TYR A 65 -35.93 -3.98 -22.79
N ALA A 66 -36.06 -3.32 -21.64
CA ALA A 66 -37.35 -2.85 -21.13
C ALA A 66 -38.02 -1.84 -22.08
N GLU A 67 -37.25 -0.90 -22.65
CA GLU A 67 -37.76 0.07 -23.62
C GLU A 67 -38.34 -0.62 -24.87
N ASN A 68 -37.64 -1.62 -25.41
CA ASN A 68 -38.08 -2.38 -26.57
C ASN A 68 -39.35 -3.19 -26.27
N LEU A 69 -39.44 -3.84 -25.11
CA LEU A 69 -40.65 -4.55 -24.66
C LEU A 69 -41.83 -3.59 -24.50
N ALA A 70 -41.61 -2.44 -23.85
CA ALA A 70 -42.64 -1.42 -23.67
C ALA A 70 -43.15 -0.90 -25.00
N LYS A 71 -42.25 -0.62 -25.96
CA LYS A 71 -42.63 -0.19 -27.31
C LYS A 71 -43.45 -1.24 -28.04
N LEU A 72 -43.04 -2.51 -28.01
CA LEU A 72 -43.75 -3.61 -28.66
C LEU A 72 -45.14 -3.86 -28.03
N SER A 73 -45.27 -3.66 -26.72
CA SER A 73 -46.56 -3.80 -26.01
C SER A 73 -47.65 -2.85 -26.52
N GLN A 74 -47.26 -1.71 -27.11
CA GLN A 74 -48.17 -0.69 -27.64
C GLN A 74 -48.51 -0.88 -29.12
N ASP A 75 -48.00 -1.93 -29.76
CA ASP A 75 -48.27 -2.18 -31.17
C ASP A 75 -49.75 -2.52 -31.42
N SER A 76 -50.26 -2.03 -32.55
CA SER A 76 -51.62 -2.24 -33.05
C SER A 76 -51.81 -3.56 -33.81
N LEU A 77 -50.77 -4.37 -33.96
CA LEU A 77 -50.85 -5.70 -34.58
C LEU A 77 -51.99 -6.54 -34.00
N ALA A 78 -52.82 -7.06 -34.92
CA ALA A 78 -54.01 -7.87 -34.62
C ALA A 78 -54.98 -7.24 -33.58
N ALA A 79 -55.03 -5.90 -33.49
CA ALA A 79 -55.96 -5.21 -32.59
C ALA A 79 -57.44 -5.33 -32.99
N GLN A 80 -57.71 -5.83 -34.20
CA GLN A 80 -59.07 -6.07 -34.71
C GLN A 80 -59.60 -7.48 -34.36
N GLU A 81 -58.82 -8.32 -33.69
CA GLU A 81 -59.29 -9.62 -33.22
C GLU A 81 -60.35 -9.41 -32.12
N GLU A 82 -61.47 -10.13 -32.20
CA GLU A 82 -62.64 -9.91 -31.34
C GLU A 82 -62.93 -11.13 -30.43
N GLY A 83 -63.89 -10.96 -29.53
CA GLY A 83 -64.30 -12.00 -28.59
C GLY A 83 -63.19 -12.40 -27.60
N SER A 84 -63.34 -13.59 -27.01
CA SER A 84 -62.40 -14.09 -26.00
C SER A 84 -60.97 -14.27 -26.51
N LEU A 85 -60.80 -14.49 -27.83
CA LEU A 85 -59.48 -14.58 -28.44
C LEU A 85 -58.80 -13.20 -28.52
N GLY A 86 -59.55 -12.16 -28.90
CA GLY A 86 -59.07 -10.78 -28.90
C GLY A 86 -58.69 -10.30 -27.50
N GLU A 87 -59.50 -10.63 -26.49
CA GLU A 87 -59.19 -10.35 -25.08
C GLU A 87 -57.89 -11.05 -24.62
N ALA A 88 -57.72 -12.33 -24.97
CA ALA A 88 -56.50 -13.08 -24.68
C ALA A 88 -55.27 -12.48 -25.38
N TRP A 89 -55.41 -12.05 -26.64
CA TRP A 89 -54.34 -11.37 -27.38
C TRP A 89 -53.97 -10.02 -26.76
N ALA A 90 -54.95 -9.21 -26.37
CA ALA A 90 -54.72 -7.96 -25.65
C ALA A 90 -53.98 -8.20 -24.34
N GLN A 91 -54.29 -9.28 -23.63
CA GLN A 91 -53.59 -9.66 -22.41
C GLN A 91 -52.14 -10.10 -22.66
N VAL A 92 -51.85 -10.77 -23.79
CA VAL A 92 -50.46 -11.05 -24.21
C VAL A 92 -49.70 -9.74 -24.40
N LYS A 93 -50.24 -8.77 -25.13
CA LYS A 93 -49.59 -7.45 -25.32
C LYS A 93 -49.38 -6.72 -23.99
N LYS A 94 -50.36 -6.77 -23.08
CA LYS A 94 -50.21 -6.22 -21.72
C LYS A 94 -49.10 -6.90 -20.92
N SER A 95 -48.96 -8.23 -21.03
CA SER A 95 -47.91 -8.96 -20.32
C SER A 95 -46.48 -8.51 -20.71
N LEU A 96 -46.27 -8.05 -21.95
CA LEU A 96 -45.00 -7.44 -22.37
C LEU A 96 -44.74 -6.10 -21.64
N ALA A 97 -45.77 -5.29 -21.40
CA ALA A 97 -45.64 -4.06 -20.63
C ALA A 97 -45.29 -4.35 -19.16
N ASP A 98 -45.92 -5.38 -18.58
CA ASP A 98 -45.63 -5.83 -17.22
C ASP A 98 -44.18 -6.36 -17.11
N GLU A 99 -43.71 -7.12 -18.11
CA GLU A 99 -42.31 -7.60 -18.18
C GLU A 99 -41.32 -6.44 -18.31
N ALA A 100 -41.61 -5.44 -19.15
CA ALA A 100 -40.80 -4.22 -19.25
C ALA A 100 -40.66 -3.52 -17.88
N GLU A 101 -41.76 -3.42 -17.12
CA GLU A 101 -41.73 -2.81 -15.79
C GLU A 101 -40.87 -3.61 -14.79
N VAL A 102 -40.91 -4.95 -14.87
CA VAL A 102 -40.07 -5.83 -14.04
C VAL A 102 -38.58 -5.59 -14.32
N HIS A 103 -38.18 -5.54 -15.59
CA HIS A 103 -36.80 -5.30 -15.99
C HIS A 103 -36.31 -3.89 -15.61
N LEU A 104 -37.17 -2.88 -15.76
CA LEU A 104 -36.86 -1.51 -15.33
C LEU A 104 -36.70 -1.41 -13.80
N LYS A 105 -37.56 -2.07 -13.02
CA LYS A 105 -37.41 -2.16 -11.55
C LYS A 105 -36.13 -2.89 -11.17
N PHE A 106 -35.75 -3.92 -11.92
CA PHE A 106 -34.51 -4.66 -11.72
C PHE A 106 -33.27 -3.77 -11.98
N SER A 107 -33.24 -3.03 -13.09
CA SER A 107 -32.14 -2.11 -13.40
C SER A 107 -31.96 -1.03 -12.32
N ALA A 108 -33.07 -0.47 -11.82
CA ALA A 108 -33.06 0.47 -10.69
C ALA A 108 -32.52 -0.14 -9.39
N LYS A 109 -32.80 -1.43 -9.13
CA LYS A 109 -32.23 -2.18 -8.00
C LYS A 109 -30.74 -2.45 -8.20
N LEU A 110 -30.28 -2.83 -9.39
CA LEU A 110 -28.85 -2.95 -9.70
C LEU A 110 -28.12 -1.63 -9.45
N HIS A 111 -28.71 -0.50 -9.86
CA HIS A 111 -28.14 0.82 -9.64
C HIS A 111 -27.99 1.12 -8.14
N SER A 112 -29.08 1.00 -7.38
CA SER A 112 -29.15 1.44 -5.98
C SER A 112 -28.49 0.47 -4.99
N LYS A 113 -28.55 -0.84 -5.24
CA LYS A 113 -28.07 -1.89 -4.33
C LYS A 113 -26.71 -2.48 -4.70
N VAL A 114 -26.23 -2.28 -5.93
CA VAL A 114 -24.95 -2.85 -6.39
C VAL A 114 -23.99 -1.75 -6.85
N LYS A 115 -24.32 -1.03 -7.91
CA LYS A 115 -23.44 -0.02 -8.52
C LYS A 115 -23.08 1.10 -7.52
N LYS A 116 -24.08 1.71 -6.87
CA LYS A 116 -23.86 2.83 -5.94
C LYS A 116 -23.03 2.42 -4.71
N PRO A 117 -23.29 1.29 -4.03
CA PRO A 117 -22.41 0.79 -2.98
C PRO A 117 -20.98 0.52 -3.46
N LEU A 118 -20.80 -0.06 -4.65
CA LEU A 118 -19.47 -0.27 -5.22
C LEU A 118 -18.75 1.06 -5.50
N MET A 119 -19.43 2.11 -5.98
CA MET A 119 -18.76 3.41 -6.18
C MET A 119 -18.36 4.08 -4.87
N ASN A 120 -19.29 4.10 -3.91
CA ASN A 120 -19.18 4.92 -2.70
C ASN A 120 -18.42 4.21 -1.57
N PHE A 121 -18.08 2.94 -1.72
CA PHE A 121 -17.28 2.24 -0.73
C PHE A 121 -15.88 2.87 -0.61
N ARG A 122 -15.59 3.46 0.56
CA ARG A 122 -14.35 4.16 0.91
C ARG A 122 -14.00 5.29 -0.07
N GLU A 123 -14.81 6.35 -0.11
CA GLU A 123 -14.56 7.52 -0.99
C GLU A 123 -13.22 8.21 -0.71
N ASN A 124 -12.82 8.33 0.56
CA ASN A 124 -11.56 8.97 0.96
C ASN A 124 -10.32 8.07 0.85
N PHE A 125 -10.48 6.84 0.35
CA PHE A 125 -9.43 5.81 0.37
C PHE A 125 -8.09 6.26 -0.21
N LYS A 126 -8.09 6.95 -1.36
CA LYS A 126 -6.85 7.44 -1.99
C LYS A 126 -6.11 8.44 -1.11
N LYS A 127 -6.84 9.29 -0.38
CA LYS A 127 -6.26 10.28 0.54
C LYS A 127 -5.67 9.58 1.76
N ASP A 128 -6.39 8.61 2.32
CA ASP A 128 -5.94 7.84 3.48
C ASP A 128 -4.69 7.01 3.15
N MET A 129 -4.67 6.36 1.98
CA MET A 129 -3.50 5.62 1.49
C MET A 129 -2.27 6.52 1.31
N LYS A 130 -2.44 7.73 0.75
CA LYS A 130 -1.33 8.71 0.67
C LYS A 130 -0.83 9.15 2.06
N LYS A 131 -1.72 9.29 3.03
CA LYS A 131 -1.34 9.65 4.41
C LYS A 131 -0.55 8.51 5.07
N CYS A 132 -0.98 7.26 4.89
CA CYS A 132 -0.26 6.08 5.37
C CYS A 132 1.12 5.97 4.72
N ASP A 133 1.20 6.12 3.40
CA ASP A 133 2.46 6.12 2.66
C ASP A 133 3.44 7.17 3.19
N HIS A 134 3.00 8.42 3.29
CA HIS A 134 3.84 9.50 3.80
C HIS A 134 4.36 9.23 5.22
N HIS A 135 3.49 8.72 6.10
CA HIS A 135 3.87 8.39 7.47
C HIS A 135 4.99 7.33 7.53
N ILE A 136 4.87 6.24 6.76
CA ILE A 136 5.88 5.19 6.72
C ILE A 136 7.16 5.68 6.03
N ALA A 137 7.03 6.48 4.96
CA ALA A 137 8.18 7.07 4.28
C ALA A 137 9.00 7.99 5.21
N ASP A 138 8.32 8.78 6.04
CA ASP A 138 8.98 9.65 7.03
C ASP A 138 9.73 8.84 8.10
N LEU A 139 9.14 7.76 8.62
CA LEU A 139 9.82 6.87 9.58
C LEU A 139 11.04 6.18 8.96
N ARG A 140 10.94 5.71 7.71
CA ARG A 140 12.07 5.14 6.97
C ARG A 140 13.18 6.16 6.72
N LYS A 141 12.82 7.42 6.40
CA LYS A 141 13.78 8.52 6.23
C LYS A 141 14.51 8.82 7.54
N GLN A 142 13.78 8.82 8.67
CA GLN A 142 14.40 8.97 9.99
C GLN A 142 15.37 7.83 10.28
N LEU A 143 14.98 6.57 10.03
CA LEU A 143 15.84 5.41 10.21
C LEU A 143 17.12 5.50 9.37
N ALA A 144 17.00 5.84 8.07
CA ALA A 144 18.15 6.03 7.19
C ALA A 144 19.09 7.15 7.66
N SER A 145 18.53 8.23 8.20
CA SER A 145 19.34 9.30 8.81
C SER A 145 20.10 8.83 10.05
N ARG A 146 19.52 7.96 10.88
CA ARG A 146 20.22 7.40 12.05
C ARG A 146 21.31 6.41 11.64
N ASP A 147 21.04 5.60 10.62
CA ASP A 147 22.02 4.67 10.04
C ASP A 147 23.26 5.43 9.52
N ALA A 148 23.05 6.52 8.79
CA ALA A 148 24.13 7.39 8.32
C ALA A 148 24.96 7.99 9.48
N SER A 149 24.32 8.37 10.59
CA SER A 149 25.02 8.85 11.79
C SER A 149 25.82 7.75 12.47
N VAL A 150 25.29 6.52 12.57
CA VAL A 150 26.00 5.34 13.09
C VAL A 150 27.25 5.08 12.26
N GLU A 151 27.13 5.06 10.93
CA GLU A 151 28.27 4.82 10.05
C GLU A 151 29.32 5.93 10.11
N LYS A 152 28.91 7.18 10.30
CA LYS A 152 29.83 8.29 10.55
C LYS A 152 30.57 8.13 11.89
N ALA A 153 29.87 7.79 12.96
CA ALA A 153 30.46 7.58 14.28
C ALA A 153 31.42 6.37 14.28
N ARG A 154 31.05 5.29 13.57
CA ARG A 154 31.89 4.10 13.37
C ARG A 154 33.20 4.48 12.70
N LYS A 155 33.15 5.24 11.60
CA LYS A 155 34.35 5.73 10.90
C LYS A 155 35.22 6.60 11.81
N ALA A 156 34.61 7.49 12.61
CA ALA A 156 35.33 8.33 13.54
C ALA A 156 36.05 7.51 14.63
N LEU A 157 35.39 6.49 15.19
CA LEU A 157 36.01 5.56 16.15
C LEU A 157 37.20 4.83 15.52
N THR A 158 37.05 4.28 14.32
CA THR A 158 38.14 3.60 13.61
C THR A 158 39.34 4.53 13.40
N GLU A 159 39.09 5.80 13.06
CA GLU A 159 40.15 6.79 12.90
C GLU A 159 40.86 7.13 14.23
N GLN A 160 40.11 7.29 15.32
CA GLN A 160 40.70 7.53 16.65
C GLN A 160 41.51 6.33 17.16
N GLN A 161 41.05 5.10 16.87
CA GLN A 161 41.79 3.88 17.21
C GLN A 161 43.12 3.80 16.45
N ARG A 162 43.12 4.11 15.15
CA ARG A 162 44.34 4.16 14.34
C ARG A 162 45.31 5.26 14.82
N ASP A 163 44.80 6.45 15.15
CA ASP A 163 45.61 7.54 15.71
C ASP A 163 46.25 7.13 17.06
N LEU A 164 45.50 6.45 17.94
CA LEU A 164 46.01 5.91 19.19
C LEU A 164 47.13 4.87 18.96
N GLU A 165 46.93 3.95 18.02
CA GLU A 165 47.93 2.93 17.66
C GLU A 165 49.21 3.57 17.12
N MET A 166 49.09 4.51 16.16
CA MET A 166 50.24 5.23 15.61
C MET A 166 51.01 6.01 16.69
N LYS A 167 50.30 6.70 17.60
CA LYS A 167 50.93 7.45 18.69
C LYS A 167 51.65 6.53 19.66
N THR A 168 51.07 5.36 19.95
CA THR A 168 51.69 4.33 20.81
C THR A 168 53.00 3.84 20.18
N GLN A 169 53.00 3.51 18.89
CA GLN A 169 54.22 3.14 18.15
C GLN A 169 55.27 4.27 18.12
N GLN A 170 54.86 5.53 17.97
CA GLN A 170 55.79 6.67 18.00
C GLN A 170 56.50 6.85 19.34
N LEU A 171 55.83 6.54 20.46
CA LEU A 171 56.44 6.63 21.79
C LEU A 171 57.49 5.53 22.02
N GLU A 172 57.30 4.35 21.44
CA GLU A 172 58.30 3.27 21.47
C GLU A 172 59.58 3.64 20.70
N ILE A 173 59.46 4.47 19.66
CA ILE A 173 60.59 4.87 18.80
C ILE A 173 61.27 6.17 19.27
N LYS A 174 60.50 7.16 19.78
CA LYS A 174 61.01 8.46 20.23
C LYS A 174 60.28 8.96 21.49
N LEU A 175 60.99 8.94 22.62
CA LEU A 175 60.56 9.53 23.89
C LEU A 175 60.81 11.05 23.93
N SER A 176 59.74 11.83 23.76
CA SER A 176 59.72 13.29 23.97
C SER A 176 58.56 13.69 24.89
N ASN A 177 58.70 14.80 25.63
CA ASN A 177 57.64 15.32 26.50
C ASN A 177 56.35 15.62 25.72
N LYS A 178 56.46 16.09 24.49
CA LYS A 178 55.31 16.30 23.59
C LYS A 178 54.59 14.98 23.26
N THR A 179 55.34 13.92 22.96
CA THR A 179 54.80 12.58 22.68
C THR A 179 54.08 11.98 23.90
N LYS A 180 54.57 12.24 25.11
CA LYS A 180 53.92 11.82 26.38
C LYS A 180 52.57 12.52 26.60
N GLU A 181 52.48 13.82 26.33
CA GLU A 181 51.22 14.57 26.46
C GLU A 181 50.18 14.15 25.42
N ASP A 182 50.60 13.90 24.17
CA ASP A 182 49.69 13.50 23.08
C ASP A 182 49.10 12.10 23.31
N ILE A 183 49.87 11.18 23.93
CA ILE A 183 49.38 9.85 24.35
C ILE A 183 48.41 9.92 25.52
N GLN A 184 48.50 10.90 26.42
CA GLN A 184 47.49 11.01 27.49
C GLN A 184 46.11 11.43 26.95
N LYS A 185 46.06 12.12 25.81
CA LYS A 185 44.82 12.63 25.21
C LYS A 185 44.17 11.64 24.22
N ALA A 186 44.95 10.84 23.52
CA ALA A 186 44.44 9.92 22.48
C ALA A 186 43.48 8.83 23.00
N PRO A 187 43.72 8.15 24.15
CA PRO A 187 42.77 7.19 24.72
C PRO A 187 41.43 7.83 25.06
N ARG A 188 41.45 9.03 25.64
CA ARG A 188 40.22 9.77 25.98
C ARG A 188 39.38 10.07 24.73
N LYS A 189 40.02 10.45 23.62
CA LYS A 189 39.33 10.69 22.35
C LYS A 189 38.76 9.40 21.74
N SER A 190 39.48 8.29 21.84
CA SER A 190 38.97 6.97 21.40
C SER A 190 37.78 6.51 22.25
N THR A 191 37.83 6.69 23.58
CA THR A 191 36.70 6.37 24.47
C THR A 191 35.49 7.22 24.15
N GLN A 192 35.65 8.54 24.00
CA GLN A 192 34.55 9.44 23.61
C GLN A 192 33.92 9.04 22.27
N ALA A 193 34.72 8.69 21.26
CA ALA A 193 34.19 8.22 19.98
C ALA A 193 33.41 6.89 20.10
N GLY A 194 33.79 6.05 21.08
CA GLY A 194 33.06 4.84 21.43
C GLY A 194 31.70 5.14 22.07
N ASP A 195 31.67 6.06 23.04
CA ASP A 195 30.45 6.52 23.69
C ASP A 195 29.48 7.18 22.69
N ASP A 196 30.02 7.99 21.77
CA ASP A 196 29.26 8.61 20.69
C ASP A 196 28.65 7.55 19.75
N LEU A 197 29.43 6.52 19.36
CA LEU A 197 28.91 5.41 18.56
C LEU A 197 27.78 4.68 19.29
N MET A 198 27.95 4.40 20.58
CA MET A 198 26.93 3.73 21.38
C MET A 198 25.62 4.54 21.42
N CYS A 199 25.73 5.86 21.65
CA CYS A 199 24.57 6.76 21.61
C CYS A 199 23.84 6.72 20.25
N TRP A 200 24.58 6.75 19.13
CA TRP A 200 23.95 6.69 17.80
C TRP A 200 23.32 5.33 17.50
N VAL A 201 23.92 4.23 17.97
CA VAL A 201 23.35 2.88 17.84
C VAL A 201 22.04 2.77 18.62
N ASP A 202 21.96 3.33 19.83
CA ASP A 202 20.74 3.33 20.63
C ASP A 202 19.61 4.12 19.93
N LEU A 203 19.93 5.29 19.38
CA LEU A 203 18.96 6.09 18.60
C LEU A 203 18.52 5.39 17.32
N TYR A 204 19.42 4.66 16.65
CA TYR A 204 19.06 3.83 15.49
C TYR A 204 18.11 2.70 15.89
N ASN A 205 18.39 1.98 16.98
CA ASN A 205 17.53 0.90 17.47
C ASN A 205 16.15 1.42 17.89
N GLN A 206 16.07 2.58 18.54
CA GLN A 206 14.81 3.25 18.87
C GLN A 206 14.01 3.60 17.60
N ALA A 207 14.65 4.19 16.59
CA ALA A 207 14.01 4.51 15.32
C ALA A 207 13.56 3.23 14.57
N LYS A 208 14.34 2.16 14.66
CA LYS A 208 14.03 0.88 14.02
C LYS A 208 12.77 0.26 14.62
N VAL A 209 12.61 0.28 15.94
CA VAL A 209 11.39 -0.22 16.61
C VAL A 209 10.14 0.56 16.19
N GLN A 210 10.26 1.84 15.83
CA GLN A 210 9.11 2.63 15.37
C GLN A 210 8.69 2.32 13.92
N VAL A 211 9.58 1.73 13.12
CA VAL A 211 9.31 1.30 11.73
C VAL A 211 8.75 -0.14 11.69
N VAL A 212 9.01 -0.92 12.73
CA VAL A 212 8.59 -2.33 12.89
C VAL A 212 7.19 -2.42 13.50
#